data_AF-A0A2K4IMS4-F1
#
_entry.id   AF-A0A2K4IMS4-F1
#
_cell.length_a   1.000
_cell.length_b   1.000
_cell.length_c   1.000
_cell.angle_alpha   90.00
_cell.angle_beta   90.00
_cell.angle_gamma   90.00
#
_symmetry.space_group_name_H-M   'P 1'
#
loop_
_entity.id
_entity.type
_entity.pdbx_description
1 polymer ?
#
loop_
_entity_poly.entity_id
_entity_poly.type
_entity_poly.pdbx_seq_one_letter_code
_entity_poly.pdbx_strand_id
1 'polypeptide(L)'
;MLEKFTPEKLRLHEGFKKEREEKIATTPYTASQDEFIDFHIRDNHERFRFALLPASSHFWMYMSGGGRFMFFLLFIVSIPAYFAVISIDHEPIWETTKTIFIQLFSWLLGVPLLSWAIGSIVIKHFPSLWLKPSRGPIWELNRRTGLVTVFDYKNNGEYKKNGTIGELTAPFYEFDAYIATSPDSQGMPMNVLYLAHRYRNIMINFGALLCPAPETQPACALWDFIQNYMDVSRPLPDLPQYEEYRHLDPTTAEHDHRTGRNPRFWIDMDDATFKQVVRDMHQRVNNIDTFQRPNLMARYVTYVD
;
A
#
# COMPACT_ATOMS: atom_id res chain seq x y z
N MET A 1 3.69 -8.18 -1.82
CA MET A 1 3.54 -7.84 -0.38
C MET A 1 4.79 -8.23 0.41
N LEU A 2 5.25 -9.49 0.28
CA LEU A 2 6.39 -10.08 0.99
C LEU A 2 7.72 -9.31 0.87
N GLU A 3 8.08 -8.88 -0.34
CA GLU A 3 9.37 -8.22 -0.61
C GLU A 3 9.56 -6.87 0.11
N LYS A 4 8.47 -6.28 0.62
CA LYS A 4 8.54 -5.03 1.39
C LYS A 4 9.22 -5.24 2.75
N PHE A 5 9.16 -6.46 3.30
CA PHE A 5 9.59 -6.82 4.65
C PHE A 5 10.77 -7.81 4.62
N THR A 6 11.94 -7.33 4.17
CA THR A 6 13.18 -8.13 4.20
C THR A 6 13.67 -8.34 5.64
N PRO A 7 14.44 -9.41 5.93
CA PRO A 7 14.96 -9.67 7.28
C PRO A 7 15.80 -8.50 7.84
N GLU A 8 16.56 -7.82 6.99
CA GLU A 8 17.27 -6.58 7.37
C GLU A 8 16.31 -5.49 7.88
N LYS A 9 15.22 -5.23 7.15
CA LYS A 9 14.22 -4.22 7.56
C LYS A 9 13.49 -4.61 8.84
N LEU A 10 13.19 -5.90 9.03
CA LEU A 10 12.57 -6.39 10.26
C LEU A 10 13.47 -6.16 11.47
N ARG A 11 14.79 -6.45 11.33
CA ARG A 11 15.78 -6.19 12.38
C ARG A 11 15.92 -4.70 12.69
N LEU A 12 15.93 -3.85 11.66
CA LEU A 12 15.92 -2.39 11.85
C LEU A 12 14.67 -1.93 12.60
N HIS A 13 13.49 -2.44 12.24
CA HIS A 13 12.24 -2.11 12.91
C HIS A 13 12.24 -2.55 14.39
N GLU A 14 12.74 -3.75 14.68
CA GLU A 14 12.93 -4.22 16.06
C GLU A 14 13.89 -3.32 16.84
N GLY A 15 14.99 -2.90 16.23
CA GLY A 15 15.94 -1.96 16.84
C GLY A 15 15.29 -0.65 17.24
N PHE A 16 14.55 -0.02 16.32
CA PHE A 16 13.81 1.23 16.61
C PHE A 16 12.77 1.05 17.73
N LYS A 17 12.11 -0.11 17.78
CA LYS A 17 11.14 -0.42 18.83
C LYS A 17 11.81 -0.53 20.20
N LYS A 18 12.92 -1.26 20.31
CA LYS A 18 13.71 -1.38 21.55
C LYS A 18 14.23 -0.03 22.02
N GLU A 19 14.83 0.76 21.14
CA GLU A 19 15.28 2.12 21.48
C GLU A 19 14.14 3.01 21.99
N ARG A 20 12.93 2.87 21.43
CA ARG A 20 11.76 3.61 21.89
C ARG A 20 11.35 3.16 23.29
N GLU A 21 11.24 1.85 23.53
CA GLU A 21 10.89 1.29 24.83
C GLU A 21 11.89 1.70 25.93
N GLU A 22 13.19 1.71 25.62
CA GLU A 22 14.24 2.19 26.51
C GLU A 22 14.13 3.70 26.80
N LYS A 23 13.83 4.52 25.80
CA LYS A 23 13.60 5.97 25.98
C LYS A 23 12.38 6.26 26.85
N ILE A 24 11.31 5.47 26.69
CA ILE A 24 10.09 5.57 27.52
C ILE A 24 10.40 5.19 28.97
N ALA A 25 11.24 4.18 29.19
CA ALA A 25 11.59 3.72 30.53
C ALA A 25 12.53 4.69 31.29
N THR A 26 13.36 5.46 30.57
CA THR A 26 14.44 6.27 31.18
C THR A 26 14.08 7.75 31.39
N THR A 27 13.14 8.31 30.63
CA THR A 27 12.79 9.73 30.66
C THR A 27 11.26 9.88 30.63
N PRO A 28 10.64 10.88 31.30
CA PRO A 28 9.24 11.21 31.06
C PRO A 28 9.07 11.57 29.58
N TYR A 29 8.57 10.61 28.83
CA TYR A 29 8.57 10.60 27.38
C TYR A 29 7.57 11.62 26.83
N THR A 30 8.06 12.68 26.21
CA THR A 30 7.25 13.51 25.30
C THR A 30 7.27 12.84 23.94
N ALA A 31 6.17 12.17 23.59
CA ALA A 31 6.00 11.55 22.29
C ALA A 31 6.26 12.56 21.16
N SER A 32 6.98 12.11 20.12
CA SER A 32 7.26 12.95 18.97
C SER A 32 5.95 13.38 18.29
N GLN A 33 5.92 14.56 17.65
CA GLN A 33 4.70 15.06 16.98
C GLN A 33 4.10 14.05 15.99
N ASP A 34 4.94 13.22 15.36
CA ASP A 34 4.52 12.22 14.39
C ASP A 34 3.79 11.01 15.03
N GLU A 35 4.00 10.74 16.31
CA GLU A 35 3.36 9.63 17.03
C GLU A 35 1.92 9.91 17.43
N PHE A 36 1.57 11.18 17.58
CA PHE A 36 0.19 11.60 17.80
C PHE A 36 -0.65 11.58 16.51
N ILE A 37 -0.01 11.44 15.34
CA ILE A 37 -0.70 11.40 14.05
C ILE A 37 -1.24 9.99 13.82
N ASP A 38 -2.54 9.81 14.05
CA ASP A 38 -3.23 8.59 13.64
C ASP A 38 -3.41 8.58 12.12
N PHE A 39 -2.59 7.80 11.41
CA PHE A 39 -2.72 7.59 9.96
C PHE A 39 -3.92 6.70 9.60
N HIS A 40 -4.59 6.13 10.60
CA HIS A 40 -5.74 5.24 10.49
C HIS A 40 -5.44 3.93 9.75
N ILE A 41 -4.19 3.65 9.38
CA ILE A 41 -3.77 2.33 8.87
C ILE A 41 -3.44 1.46 10.08
N ARG A 42 -3.98 0.24 10.13
CA ARG A 42 -3.60 -0.76 11.13
C ARG A 42 -3.49 -2.12 10.46
N ASP A 43 -2.39 -2.81 10.68
CA ASP A 43 -2.18 -4.17 10.18
C ASP A 43 -1.55 -5.00 11.30
N ASN A 44 -2.41 -5.60 12.13
CA ASN A 44 -2.00 -6.38 13.29
C ASN A 44 -2.84 -7.67 13.42
N HIS A 45 -2.63 -8.44 14.49
CA HIS A 45 -3.35 -9.70 14.72
C HIS A 45 -4.87 -9.58 14.97
N GLU A 46 -5.42 -8.38 15.14
CA GLU A 46 -6.84 -8.18 15.47
C GLU A 46 -7.61 -7.39 14.41
N ARG A 47 -6.96 -6.39 13.81
CA ARG A 47 -7.55 -5.47 12.85
C ARG A 47 -6.64 -5.28 11.66
N PHE A 48 -7.21 -5.45 10.48
CA PHE A 48 -6.61 -5.11 9.21
C PHE A 48 -7.42 -3.97 8.58
N ARG A 49 -6.90 -2.76 8.69
CA ARG A 49 -7.55 -1.49 8.37
C ARG A 49 -6.73 -0.74 7.36
N PHE A 50 -7.38 -0.34 6.27
CA PHE A 50 -6.76 0.41 5.19
C PHE A 50 -7.23 1.86 5.18
N ALA A 51 -6.27 2.78 4.97
CA ALA A 51 -6.53 4.20 4.77
C ALA A 51 -5.64 4.72 3.64
N LEU A 52 -6.13 5.70 2.89
CA LEU A 52 -5.34 6.40 1.87
C LEU A 52 -4.64 7.61 2.46
N LEU A 53 -3.45 7.91 1.96
CA LEU A 53 -2.82 9.19 2.26
C LEU A 53 -3.68 10.35 1.74
N PRO A 54 -3.69 11.51 2.43
CA PRO A 54 -4.46 12.64 1.96
C PRO A 54 -3.91 13.18 0.63
N ALA A 55 -4.77 13.83 -0.14
CA ALA A 55 -4.40 14.40 -1.45
C ALA A 55 -3.23 15.40 -1.35
N SER A 56 -3.08 16.10 -0.20
CA SER A 56 -1.94 16.98 0.06
C SER A 56 -0.62 16.23 0.14
N SER A 57 -0.62 15.01 0.70
CA SER A 57 0.55 14.13 0.66
C SER A 57 0.74 13.64 -0.77
N HIS A 58 -0.27 13.16 -1.49
CA HIS A 58 -0.01 12.79 -2.89
C HIS A 58 0.58 13.94 -3.74
N PHE A 59 0.17 15.19 -3.49
CA PHE A 59 0.71 16.38 -4.16
C PHE A 59 2.22 16.56 -4.05
N TRP A 60 2.83 16.55 -2.85
CA TRP A 60 4.29 16.76 -2.78
C TRP A 60 5.09 15.57 -3.31
N MET A 61 4.53 14.35 -3.23
CA MET A 61 5.12 13.16 -3.82
C MET A 61 5.19 13.31 -5.34
N TYR A 62 4.09 13.76 -5.95
CA TYR A 62 4.04 14.05 -7.38
C TYR A 62 4.92 15.25 -7.76
N MET A 63 5.00 16.28 -6.92
CA MET A 63 5.88 17.42 -7.16
C MET A 63 7.35 17.01 -7.18
N SER A 64 7.80 16.25 -6.18
CA SER A 64 9.18 15.77 -6.10
C SER A 64 9.50 14.72 -7.16
N GLY A 65 8.68 13.68 -7.27
CA GLY A 65 8.90 12.55 -8.18
C GLY A 65 8.63 12.91 -9.65
N GLY A 66 7.49 13.55 -9.90
CA GLY A 66 7.09 14.01 -11.23
C GLY A 66 7.99 15.14 -11.75
N GLY A 67 8.39 16.09 -10.89
CA GLY A 67 9.37 17.11 -11.24
C GLY A 67 10.70 16.51 -11.69
N ARG A 68 11.22 15.53 -10.93
CA ARG A 68 12.44 14.79 -11.28
C ARG A 68 12.30 14.05 -12.62
N PHE A 69 11.20 13.31 -12.81
CA PHE A 69 10.96 12.57 -14.04
C PHE A 69 10.86 13.51 -15.26
N MET A 70 10.07 14.57 -15.16
CA MET A 70 9.90 15.57 -16.22
C MET A 70 11.22 16.28 -16.55
N PHE A 71 12.05 16.58 -15.55
CA PHE A 71 13.36 17.17 -15.77
C PHE A 71 14.24 16.28 -16.65
N PHE A 72 14.37 14.99 -16.33
CA PHE A 72 15.20 14.07 -17.14
C PHE A 72 14.62 13.83 -18.53
N LEU A 73 13.29 13.71 -18.65
CA LEU A 73 12.63 13.55 -19.94
C LEU A 73 12.89 14.76 -20.85
N LEU A 74 12.63 15.97 -20.35
CA LEU A 74 12.84 17.20 -21.11
C LEU A 74 14.33 17.45 -21.40
N PHE A 75 15.22 17.09 -20.47
CA PHE A 75 16.65 17.15 -20.70
C PHE A 75 17.08 16.29 -21.88
N ILE A 76 16.62 15.03 -21.96
CA ILE A 76 16.93 14.14 -23.08
C ILE A 76 16.40 14.70 -24.41
N VAL A 77 15.16 15.21 -24.43
CA VAL A 77 14.54 15.81 -25.63
C VAL A 77 15.23 17.11 -26.05
N SER A 78 15.75 17.87 -25.11
CA SER A 78 16.39 19.16 -25.38
C SER A 78 17.74 19.06 -26.10
N ILE A 79 18.43 17.93 -25.97
CA ILE A 79 19.74 17.69 -26.63
C ILE A 79 19.63 17.72 -28.16
N PRO A 80 18.77 16.90 -28.82
CA PRO A 80 18.63 16.96 -30.28
C PRO A 80 18.05 18.29 -30.77
N ALA A 81 17.14 18.90 -29.99
CA ALA A 81 16.60 20.23 -30.33
C ALA A 81 17.71 21.29 -30.38
N TYR A 82 18.65 21.25 -29.43
CA TYR A 82 19.81 22.13 -29.42
C TYR A 82 20.72 21.96 -30.65
N PHE A 83 21.03 20.70 -31.02
CA PHE A 83 21.84 20.44 -32.22
C PHE A 83 21.14 20.85 -33.52
N ALA A 84 19.81 20.70 -33.60
CA ALA A 84 19.03 21.13 -34.77
C ALA A 84 19.07 22.64 -34.96
N VAL A 85 18.97 23.42 -33.87
CA VAL A 85 19.03 24.89 -33.94
C VAL A 85 20.43 25.36 -34.36
N ILE A 86 21.49 24.78 -33.79
CA ILE A 86 22.89 25.13 -34.17
C ILE A 86 23.19 24.80 -35.64
N SER A 87 22.57 23.75 -36.19
CA SER A 87 22.81 23.35 -37.58
C SER A 87 22.15 24.27 -38.61
N ILE A 88 21.13 25.04 -38.21
CA ILE A 88 20.39 25.95 -39.08
C ILE A 88 20.93 27.38 -38.96
N ASP A 89 21.34 27.77 -37.75
CA ASP A 89 21.78 29.13 -37.46
C ASP A 89 23.20 29.40 -38.00
N HIS A 90 23.45 30.63 -38.44
CA HIS A 90 24.74 31.05 -39.03
C HIS A 90 25.51 32.02 -38.10
N GLU A 91 24.90 32.36 -36.96
CA GLU A 91 25.49 33.15 -35.89
C GLU A 91 26.59 32.38 -35.12
N PRO A 92 27.51 33.07 -34.42
CA PRO A 92 28.51 32.40 -33.61
C PRO A 92 27.84 31.56 -32.53
N ILE A 93 28.26 30.29 -32.45
CA ILE A 93 27.69 29.25 -31.57
C ILE A 93 27.48 29.75 -30.13
N TRP A 94 28.37 30.60 -29.63
CA TRP A 94 28.30 31.15 -28.28
C TRP A 94 27.04 32.02 -28.03
N GLU A 95 26.71 32.93 -28.94
CA GLU A 95 25.58 33.85 -28.76
C GLU A 95 24.23 33.13 -28.95
N THR A 96 24.17 32.22 -29.92
CA THR A 96 23.04 31.31 -30.13
C THR A 96 22.82 30.43 -28.89
N THR A 97 23.88 29.84 -28.34
CA THR A 97 23.80 29.00 -27.12
C THR A 97 23.28 29.79 -25.93
N LYS A 98 23.79 31.01 -25.70
CA LYS A 98 23.36 31.88 -24.60
C LYS A 98 21.87 32.22 -24.72
N THR A 99 21.41 32.55 -25.91
CA THR A 99 20.00 32.89 -26.18
C THR A 99 19.09 31.70 -25.93
N ILE A 100 19.45 30.51 -26.42
CA ILE A 100 18.70 29.26 -26.18
C ILE A 100 18.71 28.91 -24.70
N PHE A 101 19.82 29.08 -24.00
CA PHE A 101 19.93 28.80 -22.57
C PHE A 101 18.97 29.66 -21.72
N ILE A 102 18.92 30.97 -22.01
CA ILE A 102 18.09 31.92 -21.27
C ILE A 102 16.61 31.76 -21.64
N GLN A 103 16.29 31.62 -22.92
CA GLN A 103 14.89 31.62 -23.38
C GLN A 103 14.24 30.25 -23.31
N LEU A 104 14.95 29.20 -23.73
CA LEU A 104 14.39 27.86 -23.86
C LEU A 104 14.69 27.01 -22.63
N PHE A 105 15.97 26.83 -22.27
CA PHE A 105 16.36 25.92 -21.19
C PHE A 105 15.92 26.41 -19.81
N SER A 106 15.96 27.72 -19.55
CA SER A 106 15.57 28.27 -18.25
C SER A 106 14.10 28.02 -17.91
N TRP A 107 13.19 28.14 -18.89
CA TRP A 107 11.77 27.84 -18.68
C TRP A 107 11.48 26.35 -18.78
N LEU A 108 12.05 25.68 -19.79
CA LEU A 108 11.79 24.27 -20.07
C LEU A 108 12.33 23.33 -18.98
N LEU A 109 13.57 23.56 -18.52
CA LEU A 109 14.21 22.74 -17.49
C LEU A 109 14.12 23.36 -16.09
N GLY A 110 14.08 24.70 -16.00
CA GLY A 110 14.04 25.37 -14.70
C GLY A 110 12.73 25.14 -13.94
N VAL A 111 11.57 25.10 -14.60
CA VAL A 111 10.29 24.83 -13.92
C VAL A 111 10.25 23.41 -13.32
N PRO A 112 10.59 22.33 -14.05
CA PRO A 112 10.71 20.99 -13.47
C PRO A 112 11.76 20.90 -12.36
N LEU A 113 12.90 21.57 -12.51
CA LEU A 113 13.97 21.57 -11.52
C LEU A 113 13.54 22.26 -10.22
N LEU A 114 12.88 23.41 -10.32
CA LEU A 114 12.32 24.13 -9.17
C LEU A 114 11.25 23.30 -8.48
N SER A 115 10.35 22.67 -9.25
CA SER A 115 9.34 21.76 -8.72
C SER A 115 9.97 20.59 -7.94
N TRP A 116 10.99 19.95 -8.52
CA TRP A 116 11.74 18.89 -7.86
C TRP A 116 12.44 19.38 -6.57
N ALA A 117 13.10 20.53 -6.63
CA ALA A 117 13.80 21.11 -5.47
C ALA A 117 12.84 21.45 -4.33
N ILE A 118 11.74 22.14 -4.62
CA ILE A 118 10.72 22.52 -3.63
C ILE A 118 10.10 21.26 -3.02
N GLY A 119 9.67 20.29 -3.83
CA GLY A 119 9.11 19.04 -3.34
C GLY A 119 10.09 18.26 -2.44
N SER A 120 11.37 18.18 -2.83
CA SER A 120 12.40 17.51 -2.04
C SER A 120 12.68 18.22 -0.71
N ILE A 121 12.70 19.56 -0.70
CA ILE A 121 12.92 20.35 0.51
C ILE A 121 11.78 20.12 1.50
N VAL A 122 10.53 20.16 1.04
CA VAL A 122 9.35 19.97 1.90
C VAL A 122 9.33 18.56 2.49
N ILE A 123 9.56 17.53 1.68
CA ILE A 123 9.58 16.14 2.16
C ILE A 123 10.68 15.91 3.20
N LYS A 124 11.88 16.49 2.99
CA LYS A 124 13.04 16.25 3.87
C LYS A 124 13.07 17.11 5.13
N HIS A 125 12.66 18.37 5.05
CA HIS A 125 12.82 19.34 6.14
C HIS A 125 11.51 19.73 6.83
N PHE A 126 10.35 19.49 6.20
CA PHE A 126 9.04 19.86 6.74
C PHE A 126 8.06 18.67 6.72
N PRO A 127 8.34 17.60 7.50
CA PRO A 127 7.50 16.41 7.53
C PRO A 127 6.05 16.71 7.93
N SER A 128 5.80 17.74 8.74
CA SER A 128 4.44 18.15 9.15
C SER A 128 3.57 18.72 8.00
N LEU A 129 4.18 19.29 6.96
CA LEU A 129 3.46 19.74 5.76
C LEU A 129 3.16 18.58 4.80
N TRP A 130 4.04 17.58 4.84
CA TRP A 130 4.04 16.39 4.01
C TRP A 130 3.11 15.29 4.55
N LEU A 131 3.34 14.84 5.78
CA LEU A 131 2.63 13.79 6.50
C LEU A 131 1.48 14.41 7.29
N LYS A 132 0.31 14.47 6.64
CA LYS A 132 -0.94 14.79 7.32
C LYS A 132 -1.74 13.51 7.54
N PRO A 133 -2.51 13.41 8.64
CA PRO A 133 -3.40 12.28 8.82
C PRO A 133 -4.39 12.23 7.65
N SER A 134 -4.74 11.01 7.27
CA SER A 134 -5.80 10.80 6.30
C SER A 134 -7.14 11.27 6.87
N ARG A 135 -8.16 11.42 6.03
CA ARG A 135 -9.51 11.77 6.50
C ARG A 135 -10.13 10.69 7.39
N GLY A 136 -9.55 9.50 7.39
CA GLY A 136 -10.00 8.32 8.10
C GLY A 136 -9.77 7.05 7.27
N PRO A 137 -10.08 5.87 7.83
CA PRO A 137 -9.99 4.59 7.14
C PRO A 137 -11.06 4.43 6.06
N ILE A 138 -10.82 3.59 5.06
CA ILE A 138 -11.78 3.29 3.99
C ILE A 138 -12.55 2.02 4.32
N TRP A 139 -11.83 1.01 4.80
CA TRP A 139 -12.41 -0.24 5.27
C TRP A 139 -11.57 -0.83 6.41
N GLU A 140 -12.22 -1.63 7.24
CA GLU A 140 -11.61 -2.41 8.32
C GLU A 140 -12.14 -3.84 8.26
N LEU A 141 -11.22 -4.80 8.36
CA LEU A 141 -11.48 -6.21 8.61
C LEU A 141 -11.07 -6.51 10.06
N ASN A 142 -12.05 -6.86 10.90
CA ASN A 142 -11.82 -7.09 12.32
C ASN A 142 -11.92 -8.59 12.62
N ARG A 143 -10.75 -9.21 12.82
CA ARG A 143 -10.63 -10.65 13.08
C ARG A 143 -11.31 -11.07 14.38
N ARG A 144 -11.23 -10.25 15.45
CA ARG A 144 -11.80 -10.60 16.77
C ARG A 144 -13.32 -10.65 16.75
N THR A 145 -13.95 -9.71 16.05
CA THR A 145 -15.42 -9.60 15.99
C THR A 145 -16.02 -10.32 14.79
N GLY A 146 -15.21 -10.65 13.78
CA GLY A 146 -15.69 -11.19 12.49
C GLY A 146 -16.44 -10.16 11.65
N LEU A 147 -16.33 -8.87 11.97
CA LEU A 147 -17.02 -7.78 11.29
C LEU A 147 -16.12 -7.13 10.23
N VAL A 148 -16.77 -6.65 9.18
CA VAL A 148 -16.21 -5.81 8.13
C VAL A 148 -16.91 -4.47 8.18
N THR A 149 -16.14 -3.40 8.30
CA THR A 149 -16.64 -2.03 8.34
C THR A 149 -16.17 -1.28 7.11
N VAL A 150 -17.09 -0.65 6.39
CA VAL A 150 -16.80 0.28 5.28
C VAL A 150 -17.19 1.69 5.69
N PHE A 151 -16.28 2.63 5.51
CA PHE A 151 -16.47 4.03 5.91
C PHE A 151 -16.92 4.85 4.70
N ASP A 152 -18.16 5.33 4.72
CA ASP A 152 -18.73 6.20 3.69
C ASP A 152 -18.60 7.68 4.09
N TYR A 153 -17.62 8.36 3.47
CA TYR A 153 -17.40 9.79 3.62
C TYR A 153 -18.32 10.66 2.76
N LYS A 154 -19.04 10.06 1.79
CA LYS A 154 -20.00 10.79 0.97
C LYS A 154 -21.34 10.89 1.68
N ASN A 155 -21.77 9.86 2.43
CA ASN A 155 -22.98 9.78 3.28
C ASN A 155 -24.00 10.92 3.03
N ASN A 156 -24.56 10.99 1.82
CA ASN A 156 -25.53 12.01 1.39
C ASN A 156 -25.20 13.49 1.74
N GLY A 157 -23.91 13.82 1.83
CA GLY A 157 -23.41 15.15 2.18
C GLY A 157 -23.35 15.45 3.68
N GLU A 158 -23.70 14.51 4.56
CA GLU A 158 -23.67 14.70 6.02
C GLU A 158 -22.26 14.90 6.55
N TYR A 159 -21.25 14.25 5.96
CA TYR A 159 -19.85 14.49 6.33
C TYR A 159 -19.44 15.96 6.14
N LYS A 160 -19.93 16.62 5.07
CA LYS A 160 -19.64 18.04 4.84
C LYS A 160 -20.44 18.98 5.75
N LYS A 161 -21.59 18.53 6.25
CA LYS A 161 -22.51 19.35 7.07
C LYS A 161 -22.20 19.23 8.57
N ASN A 162 -22.03 17.99 9.04
CA ASN A 162 -21.94 17.65 10.47
C ASN A 162 -20.62 16.95 10.84
N GLY A 163 -19.77 16.61 9.85
CA GLY A 163 -18.50 15.89 10.10
C GLY A 163 -18.66 14.40 10.43
N THR A 164 -19.89 13.88 10.43
CA THR A 164 -20.16 12.46 10.75
C THR A 164 -19.79 11.56 9.57
N ILE A 165 -18.99 10.54 9.84
CA ILE A 165 -18.62 9.51 8.86
C ILE A 165 -19.68 8.42 8.93
N GLY A 166 -20.25 8.03 7.79
CA GLY A 166 -21.16 6.89 7.74
C GLY A 166 -20.38 5.59 7.91
N GLU A 167 -20.80 4.71 8.82
CA GLU A 167 -20.19 3.41 9.02
C GLU A 167 -21.16 2.31 8.58
N LEU A 168 -20.74 1.51 7.60
CA LEU A 168 -21.48 0.37 7.10
C LEU A 168 -20.79 -0.91 7.58
N THR A 169 -21.32 -1.49 8.65
CA THR A 169 -20.76 -2.69 9.28
C THR A 169 -21.59 -3.93 8.94
N ALA A 170 -20.93 -5.04 8.60
CA ALA A 170 -21.57 -6.34 8.42
C ALA A 170 -20.66 -7.52 8.84
N PRO A 171 -21.23 -8.70 9.14
CA PRO A 171 -20.45 -9.91 9.33
C PRO A 171 -19.70 -10.33 8.06
N PHE A 172 -18.47 -10.84 8.20
CA PHE A 172 -17.63 -11.25 7.08
C PHE A 172 -18.25 -12.35 6.22
N TYR A 173 -18.97 -13.30 6.81
CA TYR A 173 -19.60 -14.42 6.09
C TYR A 173 -20.74 -13.99 5.16
N GLU A 174 -21.22 -12.74 5.25
CA GLU A 174 -22.22 -12.15 4.34
C GLU A 174 -21.60 -11.53 3.09
N PHE A 175 -20.26 -11.48 2.99
CA PHE A 175 -19.56 -11.00 1.81
C PHE A 175 -19.15 -12.15 0.91
N ASP A 176 -19.29 -11.92 -0.39
CA ASP A 176 -18.78 -12.79 -1.44
C ASP A 176 -17.63 -12.10 -2.17
N ALA A 177 -16.64 -12.91 -2.54
CA ALA A 177 -15.47 -12.48 -3.30
C ALA A 177 -15.75 -12.55 -4.80
N TYR A 178 -15.49 -11.44 -5.48
CA TYR A 178 -15.59 -11.31 -6.93
C TYR A 178 -14.27 -10.84 -7.50
N ILE A 179 -13.92 -11.36 -8.69
CA ILE A 179 -12.85 -10.79 -9.49
C ILE A 179 -13.52 -9.92 -10.54
N ALA A 180 -13.33 -8.60 -10.44
CA ALA A 180 -13.75 -7.70 -11.49
C ALA A 180 -12.58 -7.47 -12.43
N THR A 181 -12.82 -7.66 -13.72
CA THR A 181 -11.87 -7.43 -14.79
C THR A 181 -12.20 -6.12 -15.48
N SER A 182 -11.24 -5.19 -15.50
CA SER A 182 -11.34 -3.98 -16.32
C SER A 182 -10.23 -3.96 -17.37
N PRO A 183 -10.50 -3.55 -18.61
CA PRO A 183 -9.46 -3.42 -19.62
C PRO A 183 -8.52 -2.26 -19.26
N ASP A 184 -7.22 -2.44 -19.46
CA ASP A 184 -6.27 -1.32 -19.49
C ASP A 184 -6.38 -0.53 -20.81
N SER A 185 -5.57 0.51 -20.97
CA SER A 185 -5.54 1.31 -22.20
C SER A 185 -5.14 0.51 -23.47
N GLN A 186 -4.55 -0.67 -23.30
CA GLN A 186 -4.16 -1.59 -24.38
C GLN A 186 -5.15 -2.75 -24.57
N GLY A 187 -6.24 -2.78 -23.78
CA GLY A 187 -7.23 -3.86 -23.81
C GLY A 187 -6.85 -5.12 -23.02
N MET A 188 -5.73 -5.11 -22.29
CA MET A 188 -5.33 -6.22 -21.44
C MET A 188 -6.26 -6.31 -20.22
N PRO A 189 -6.71 -7.52 -19.82
CA PRO A 189 -7.56 -7.68 -18.67
C PRO A 189 -6.77 -7.33 -17.40
N MET A 190 -7.31 -6.44 -16.56
CA MET A 190 -6.76 -6.12 -15.25
C MET A 190 -7.72 -6.64 -14.18
N ASN A 191 -7.34 -7.72 -13.53
CA ASN A 191 -8.13 -8.39 -12.52
C ASN A 191 -7.86 -7.78 -11.14
N VAL A 192 -8.94 -7.49 -10.42
CA VAL A 192 -8.88 -6.98 -9.05
C VAL A 192 -9.88 -7.72 -8.18
N LEU A 193 -9.50 -8.01 -6.93
CA LEU A 193 -10.37 -8.58 -5.93
C LEU A 193 -11.34 -7.53 -5.37
N TYR A 194 -12.62 -7.87 -5.36
CA TYR A 194 -13.68 -7.15 -4.68
C TYR A 194 -14.38 -8.04 -3.66
N LEU A 195 -14.81 -7.46 -2.55
CA LEU A 195 -15.80 -8.07 -1.67
C LEU A 195 -17.11 -7.32 -1.79
N ALA A 196 -18.17 -8.01 -2.18
CA ALA A 196 -19.50 -7.44 -2.24
C ALA A 196 -20.39 -8.10 -1.19
N HIS A 197 -21.18 -7.29 -0.50
CA HIS A 197 -22.14 -7.77 0.48
C HIS A 197 -23.36 -8.35 -0.23
N ARG A 198 -23.85 -9.52 0.19
CA ARG A 198 -24.98 -10.20 -0.48
C ARG A 198 -26.28 -9.39 -0.51
N TYR A 199 -26.65 -8.81 0.63
CA TYR A 199 -27.98 -8.18 0.80
C TYR A 199 -27.99 -6.66 0.67
N ARG A 200 -26.83 -6.01 0.61
CA ARG A 200 -26.70 -4.55 0.69
C ARG A 200 -25.75 -4.08 -0.38
N ASN A 201 -25.95 -2.87 -0.89
CA ASN A 201 -25.05 -2.26 -1.87
C ASN A 201 -23.75 -1.77 -1.18
N ILE A 202 -22.96 -2.70 -0.68
CA ILE A 202 -21.66 -2.47 -0.05
C ILE A 202 -20.63 -3.25 -0.87
N MET A 203 -19.64 -2.55 -1.40
CA MET A 203 -18.57 -3.17 -2.17
C MET A 203 -17.22 -2.59 -1.76
N ILE A 204 -16.25 -3.46 -1.52
CA ILE A 204 -14.89 -3.13 -1.12
C ILE A 204 -13.96 -3.48 -2.27
N ASN A 205 -13.13 -2.52 -2.66
CA ASN A 205 -12.09 -2.70 -3.67
C ASN A 205 -10.73 -2.92 -3.00
N PHE A 206 -10.08 -4.05 -3.30
CA PHE A 206 -8.76 -4.39 -2.77
C PHE A 206 -7.57 -4.10 -3.70
N GLY A 207 -7.80 -3.36 -4.80
CA GLY A 207 -6.76 -2.97 -5.76
C GLY A 207 -5.65 -2.07 -5.18
N ALA A 208 -5.84 -1.54 -3.97
CA ALA A 208 -4.76 -0.86 -3.25
C ALA A 208 -3.77 -1.83 -2.57
N LEU A 209 -4.18 -3.07 -2.29
CA LEU A 209 -3.31 -4.09 -1.69
C LEU A 209 -2.51 -4.86 -2.73
N LEU A 210 -3.14 -5.13 -3.89
CA LEU A 210 -2.53 -5.80 -5.02
C LEU A 210 -2.69 -4.96 -6.28
N CYS A 211 -1.59 -4.77 -6.99
CA CYS A 211 -1.61 -4.15 -8.31
C CYS A 211 -2.52 -4.97 -9.23
N PRO A 212 -3.44 -4.35 -9.97
CA PRO A 212 -4.21 -5.03 -11.00
C PRO A 212 -3.28 -5.72 -11.99
N ALA A 213 -3.60 -6.96 -12.35
CA ALA A 213 -2.78 -7.77 -13.24
C ALA A 213 -3.66 -8.72 -14.10
N PRO A 214 -3.16 -9.22 -15.24
CA PRO A 214 -3.87 -10.19 -16.08
C PRO A 214 -4.12 -11.53 -15.40
N GLU A 215 -3.29 -11.92 -14.44
CA GLU A 215 -3.43 -13.16 -13.71
C GLU A 215 -4.55 -13.05 -12.65
N THR A 216 -5.35 -14.10 -12.50
CA THR A 216 -6.36 -14.19 -11.43
C THR A 216 -5.77 -14.74 -10.14
N GLN A 217 -4.65 -15.44 -10.22
CA GLN A 217 -3.97 -16.12 -9.12
C GLN A 217 -3.62 -15.18 -7.96
N PRO A 218 -3.07 -13.96 -8.17
CA PRO A 218 -2.82 -13.03 -7.07
C PRO A 218 -4.11 -12.62 -6.33
N ALA A 219 -5.21 -12.38 -7.06
CA ALA A 219 -6.49 -12.04 -6.46
C ALA A 219 -7.04 -13.21 -5.63
N CYS A 220 -6.92 -14.44 -6.14
CA CYS A 220 -7.28 -15.66 -5.41
C CYS A 220 -6.42 -15.85 -4.15
N ALA A 221 -5.11 -15.60 -4.22
CA ALA A 221 -4.23 -15.69 -3.05
C ALA A 221 -4.54 -14.63 -2.00
N LEU A 222 -4.93 -13.42 -2.41
CA LEU A 222 -5.41 -12.40 -1.47
C LEU A 222 -6.73 -12.80 -0.82
N TRP A 223 -7.62 -13.45 -1.55
CA TRP A 223 -8.85 -13.99 -0.98
C TRP A 223 -8.57 -15.08 0.06
N ASP A 224 -7.67 -16.02 -0.22
CA ASP A 224 -7.22 -17.03 0.74
C ASP A 224 -6.58 -16.39 1.98
N PHE A 225 -5.79 -15.34 1.77
CA PHE A 225 -5.20 -14.57 2.85
C PHE A 225 -6.27 -13.93 3.75
N ILE A 226 -7.26 -13.24 3.16
CA ILE A 226 -8.33 -12.58 3.91
C ILE A 226 -9.16 -13.62 4.69
N GLN A 227 -9.50 -14.75 4.06
CA GLN A 227 -10.22 -15.83 4.75
C GLN A 227 -9.42 -16.38 5.93
N ASN A 228 -8.14 -16.70 5.75
CA ASN A 228 -7.28 -17.21 6.83
C ASN A 228 -7.05 -16.16 7.92
N TYR A 229 -6.97 -14.88 7.56
CA TYR A 229 -6.86 -13.79 8.52
C TYR A 229 -8.14 -13.67 9.34
N MET A 230 -9.32 -13.67 8.72
CA MET A 230 -10.59 -13.52 9.43
C MET A 230 -11.00 -14.77 10.24
N ASP A 231 -10.45 -15.94 9.92
CA ASP A 231 -10.69 -17.18 10.66
C ASP A 231 -9.87 -17.26 11.96
N VAL A 232 -10.53 -17.01 13.08
CA VAL A 232 -9.92 -17.11 14.43
C VAL A 232 -9.57 -18.54 14.85
N SER A 233 -10.13 -19.55 14.19
CA SER A 233 -9.83 -20.97 14.47
C SER A 233 -8.51 -21.42 13.87
N ARG A 234 -7.95 -20.63 12.95
CA ARG A 234 -6.67 -20.89 12.30
C ARG A 234 -5.60 -19.91 12.80
N PRO A 235 -4.31 -20.33 12.77
CA PRO A 235 -3.22 -19.41 13.03
C PRO A 235 -3.22 -18.29 11.98
N LEU A 236 -2.68 -17.12 12.37
CA LEU A 236 -2.47 -16.00 11.47
C LEU A 236 -1.66 -16.44 10.24
N PRO A 237 -1.95 -15.85 9.06
CA PRO A 237 -1.14 -16.07 7.87
C PRO A 237 0.34 -15.90 8.18
N ASP A 238 1.15 -16.88 7.77
CA ASP A 238 2.58 -16.85 8.02
C ASP A 238 3.30 -15.89 7.08
N LEU A 239 3.31 -14.61 7.46
CA LEU A 239 3.94 -13.53 6.71
C LEU A 239 4.92 -12.76 7.62
N PRO A 240 6.00 -12.19 7.05
CA PRO A 240 6.99 -11.41 7.80
C PRO A 240 6.40 -10.29 8.66
N GLN A 241 5.36 -9.61 8.16
CA GLN A 241 4.69 -8.51 8.84
C GLN A 241 3.94 -8.93 10.11
N TYR A 242 3.60 -10.22 10.25
CA TYR A 242 2.87 -10.73 11.41
C TYR A 242 3.75 -11.36 12.47
N GLU A 243 5.05 -11.50 12.22
CA GLU A 243 5.98 -12.15 13.16
C GLU A 243 5.90 -11.52 14.56
N GLU A 244 5.84 -10.18 14.64
CA GLU A 244 5.76 -9.48 15.93
C GLU A 244 4.44 -9.70 16.68
N TYR A 245 3.38 -10.13 16.00
CA TYR A 245 2.06 -10.31 16.61
C TYR A 245 1.70 -11.77 16.84
N ARG A 246 2.47 -12.74 16.32
CA ARG A 246 2.15 -14.18 16.42
C ARG A 246 1.93 -14.64 17.87
N HIS A 247 2.77 -14.16 18.79
CA HIS A 247 2.68 -14.50 20.21
C HIS A 247 1.50 -13.85 20.95
N LEU A 248 0.90 -12.79 20.38
CA LEU A 248 -0.26 -12.10 20.95
C LEU A 248 -1.59 -12.75 20.55
N ASP A 249 -1.60 -13.52 19.46
CA ASP A 249 -2.76 -14.28 19.06
C ASP A 249 -2.78 -15.68 19.70
N PRO A 250 -3.77 -16.03 20.54
CA PRO A 250 -3.81 -17.31 21.26
C PRO A 250 -3.77 -18.53 20.33
N THR A 251 -4.54 -18.51 19.24
CA THR A 251 -4.60 -19.62 18.27
C THR A 251 -3.25 -19.81 17.58
N THR A 252 -2.62 -18.71 17.18
CA THR A 252 -1.30 -18.73 16.54
C THR A 252 -0.21 -19.18 17.52
N ALA A 253 -0.21 -18.65 18.75
CA ALA A 253 0.76 -19.01 19.77
C ALA A 253 0.69 -20.49 20.14
N GLU A 254 -0.52 -21.06 20.28
CA GLU A 254 -0.70 -22.48 20.54
C GLU A 254 -0.23 -23.35 19.36
N HIS A 255 -0.55 -22.93 18.13
CA HIS A 255 -0.08 -23.61 16.92
C HIS A 255 1.46 -23.61 16.86
N ASP A 256 2.09 -22.46 17.03
CA ASP A 256 3.54 -22.30 16.98
C ASP A 256 4.25 -23.11 18.08
N HIS A 257 3.67 -23.16 19.28
CA HIS A 257 4.16 -24.00 20.39
C HIS A 257 4.10 -25.49 20.02
N ARG A 258 2.99 -25.96 19.46
CA ARG A 258 2.82 -27.37 19.05
C ARG A 258 3.78 -27.77 17.92
N THR A 259 4.04 -26.88 16.97
CA THR A 259 4.92 -27.17 15.83
C THR A 259 6.40 -26.92 16.13
N GLY A 260 6.73 -26.33 17.28
CA GLY A 260 8.10 -25.93 17.62
C GLY A 260 8.66 -24.86 16.68
N ARG A 261 7.80 -23.98 16.15
CA ARG A 261 8.21 -22.92 15.22
C ARG A 261 9.10 -21.92 15.95
N ASN A 262 10.20 -21.50 15.33
CA ASN A 262 11.01 -20.40 15.85
C ASN A 262 10.21 -19.09 15.87
N PRO A 263 10.05 -18.39 17.02
CA PRO A 263 9.37 -17.09 17.11
C PRO A 263 10.04 -15.95 16.34
N ARG A 264 11.29 -16.14 15.91
CA ARG A 264 12.09 -15.19 15.12
C ARG A 264 12.42 -15.72 13.72
N PHE A 265 11.61 -16.66 13.23
CA PHE A 265 11.76 -17.29 11.92
C PHE A 265 12.02 -16.29 10.80
N TRP A 266 11.25 -15.20 10.71
CA TRP A 266 11.43 -14.21 9.63
C TRP A 266 12.55 -13.21 9.90
N ILE A 267 12.81 -12.89 11.17
CA ILE A 267 13.75 -11.82 11.58
C ILE A 267 15.20 -12.29 11.46
N ASP A 268 15.48 -13.53 11.89
CA ASP A 268 16.83 -14.08 11.96
C ASP A 268 17.22 -14.86 10.68
N MET A 269 16.32 -14.93 9.70
CA MET A 269 16.57 -15.57 8.40
C MET A 269 17.62 -14.80 7.58
N ASP A 270 18.50 -15.53 6.90
CA ASP A 270 19.43 -14.92 5.93
C ASP A 270 18.72 -14.55 4.61
N ASP A 271 19.28 -13.59 3.88
CA ASP A 271 18.68 -13.06 2.66
C ASP A 271 18.54 -14.11 1.53
N ALA A 272 19.43 -15.11 1.47
CA ALA A 272 19.37 -16.14 0.42
C ALA A 272 18.22 -17.10 0.70
N THR A 273 18.07 -17.54 1.95
CA THR A 273 16.93 -18.34 2.40
C THR A 273 15.63 -17.56 2.26
N PHE A 274 15.60 -16.27 2.62
CA PHE A 274 14.42 -15.42 2.44
C PHE A 274 13.98 -15.37 0.97
N LYS A 275 14.93 -15.15 0.05
CA LYS A 275 14.62 -15.16 -1.39
C LYS A 275 14.08 -16.52 -1.86
N GLN A 276 14.59 -17.63 -1.32
CA GLN A 276 14.06 -18.96 -1.64
C GLN A 276 12.63 -19.11 -1.16
N VAL A 277 12.33 -18.79 0.11
CA VAL A 277 10.97 -18.87 0.67
C VAL A 277 10.00 -17.99 -0.12
N VAL A 278 10.41 -16.77 -0.48
CA VAL A 278 9.60 -15.87 -1.30
C VAL A 278 9.33 -16.46 -2.69
N ARG A 279 10.32 -17.09 -3.33
CA ARG A 279 10.13 -17.78 -4.62
C ARG A 279 9.13 -18.94 -4.48
N ASP A 280 9.27 -19.76 -3.44
CA ASP A 280 8.39 -20.90 -3.19
C ASP A 280 6.95 -20.42 -2.92
N MET A 281 6.78 -19.32 -2.20
CA MET A 281 5.48 -18.67 -2.00
C MET A 281 4.86 -18.19 -3.33
N HIS A 282 5.63 -17.56 -4.21
CA HIS A 282 5.13 -17.17 -5.54
C HIS A 282 4.73 -18.39 -6.39
N GLN A 283 5.49 -19.49 -6.33
CA GLN A 283 5.11 -20.72 -7.03
C GLN A 283 3.80 -21.29 -6.49
N ARG A 284 3.58 -21.26 -5.16
CA ARG A 284 2.31 -21.67 -4.56
C ARG A 284 1.14 -20.79 -5.00
N VAL A 285 1.35 -19.48 -5.12
CA VAL A 285 0.33 -18.56 -5.66
C VAL A 285 0.01 -18.91 -7.10
N ASN A 286 1.01 -19.17 -7.94
CA ASN A 286 0.78 -19.53 -9.34
C ASN A 286 0.02 -20.86 -9.50
N ASN A 287 0.21 -21.79 -8.55
CA ASN A 287 -0.46 -23.09 -8.53
C ASN A 287 -1.77 -23.10 -7.72
N ILE A 288 -2.30 -21.93 -7.36
CA ILE A 288 -3.51 -21.84 -6.54
C ILE A 288 -4.72 -22.40 -7.31
N ASP A 289 -5.50 -23.24 -6.63
CA ASP A 289 -6.61 -24.02 -7.18
C ASP A 289 -7.98 -23.48 -6.74
N THR A 290 -8.07 -22.21 -6.33
CA THR A 290 -9.27 -21.62 -5.71
C THR A 290 -10.57 -21.90 -6.47
N PHE A 291 -10.56 -21.88 -7.80
CA PHE A 291 -11.75 -22.15 -8.62
C PHE A 291 -12.19 -23.62 -8.63
N GLN A 292 -11.31 -24.55 -8.28
CA GLN A 292 -11.60 -25.98 -8.19
C GLN A 292 -12.13 -26.38 -6.81
N ARG A 293 -11.98 -25.50 -5.80
CA ARG A 293 -12.38 -25.79 -4.43
C ARG A 293 -13.90 -25.71 -4.27
N PRO A 294 -14.50 -26.56 -3.42
CA PRO A 294 -15.94 -26.52 -3.19
C PRO A 294 -16.34 -25.22 -2.49
N ASN A 295 -17.37 -24.55 -3.02
CA ASN A 295 -18.00 -23.42 -2.33
C ASN A 295 -18.84 -23.92 -1.15
N LEU A 296 -18.29 -23.80 0.06
CA LEU A 296 -18.98 -24.23 1.29
C LEU A 296 -20.25 -23.42 1.57
N MET A 297 -20.30 -22.15 1.14
CA MET A 297 -21.45 -21.26 1.34
C MET A 297 -22.61 -21.58 0.41
N ALA A 298 -22.38 -22.29 -0.70
CA ALA A 298 -23.45 -22.72 -1.61
C ALA A 298 -24.49 -23.65 -0.95
N ARG A 299 -24.16 -24.24 0.21
CA ARG A 299 -25.12 -25.03 1.00
C ARG A 299 -26.05 -24.19 1.88
N TYR A 300 -25.68 -22.93 2.14
CA TYR A 300 -26.35 -22.07 3.10
C TYR A 300 -27.02 -20.87 2.43
N VAL A 301 -26.77 -20.64 1.14
CA VAL A 301 -27.20 -19.43 0.43
C VAL A 301 -27.68 -19.80 -0.96
N THR A 302 -28.75 -19.15 -1.41
CA THR A 302 -29.23 -19.21 -2.78
C THR A 302 -28.62 -18.05 -3.57
N TYR A 303 -27.80 -18.36 -4.58
CA TYR A 303 -27.35 -17.37 -5.54
C TYR A 303 -28.48 -17.12 -6.54
N VAL A 304 -28.80 -15.84 -6.76
CA VAL A 304 -29.74 -15.43 -7.82
C VAL A 304 -28.86 -14.99 -8.99
N ASP A 305 -28.96 -15.72 -10.10
CA ASP A 305 -28.26 -15.42 -11.35
C ASP A 305 -28.83 -14.18 -12.06
#